data_AF-A0A392NQ57-F1
#
_entry.id   AF-A0A392NQ57-F1
#
_cell.length_a   1.000
_cell.length_b   1.000
_cell.length_c   1.000
_cell.angle_alpha   90.00
_cell.angle_beta   90.00
_cell.angle_gamma   90.00
#
_symmetry.space_group_name_H-M   'P 1'
#
loop_
_entity.id
_entity.type
_entity.pdbx_description
1 polymer ?
#
loop_
_entity_poly.entity_id
_entity_poly.type
_entity_poly.pdbx_seq_one_letter_code
_entity_poly.pdbx_strand_id
1 'polypeptide(L)'
;GPPLHRFSAIKHFAPEYSDDELLSFLQNHALLLRGYWVPKGKLLYPEGGIELLARNFVLVSFNKSLRVQSGELRKLGGELSNRVKYFLVQFALEKLDLKEREMYWKFKELPDDSFIKDFPIVVKQQEEIFKILEREVSAYVSVAGKQKQKSIKNAVTNSGVNSALVRSTNSDPPATSLGEDPPPRNMTMSSETRHALPIALKKLFQTHKVCR
;
A
#
# COMPACT_ATOMS: atom_id res chain seq x y z
N GLY A 1 9.59 -3.55 -12.57
CA GLY A 1 9.06 -4.89 -12.26
C GLY A 1 7.56 -4.75 -12.26
N PRO A 2 6.81 -5.73 -12.76
CA PRO A 2 5.36 -5.63 -12.74
C PRO A 2 4.87 -5.45 -11.30
N PRO A 3 3.92 -4.54 -11.01
CA PRO A 3 3.46 -4.30 -9.64
C PRO A 3 2.57 -5.41 -9.08
N LEU A 4 2.08 -6.32 -9.93
CA LEU A 4 1.20 -7.44 -9.59
C LEU A 4 1.95 -8.75 -9.78
N HIS A 5 1.92 -9.62 -8.78
CA HIS A 5 2.59 -10.91 -8.81
C HIS A 5 1.62 -12.06 -8.49
N ARG A 6 1.53 -13.06 -9.37
CA ARG A 6 0.80 -14.29 -9.07
C ARG A 6 1.55 -15.09 -8.00
N PHE A 7 0.80 -15.78 -7.14
CA PHE A 7 1.41 -16.65 -6.14
C PHE A 7 2.25 -17.77 -6.78
N SER A 8 1.75 -18.40 -7.84
CA SER A 8 2.49 -19.44 -8.57
C SER A 8 3.83 -18.96 -9.12
N ALA A 9 3.89 -17.70 -9.58
CA ALA A 9 5.14 -17.11 -10.05
C ALA A 9 6.13 -16.89 -8.89
N ILE A 10 5.65 -16.45 -7.72
CA ILE A 10 6.50 -16.29 -6.52
C ILE A 10 6.98 -17.67 -6.05
N LYS A 11 6.09 -18.65 -5.98
CA LYS A 11 6.37 -20.03 -5.59
C LYS A 11 7.39 -20.70 -6.51
N HIS A 12 7.38 -20.38 -7.80
CA HIS A 12 8.38 -20.86 -8.76
C HIS A 12 9.81 -20.38 -8.41
N PHE A 13 9.98 -19.19 -7.84
CA PHE A 13 11.28 -18.66 -7.42
C PHE A 13 11.72 -19.11 -6.02
N ALA A 14 10.79 -19.68 -5.24
CA ALA A 14 11.02 -20.12 -3.87
C ALA A 14 10.39 -21.51 -3.64
N PRO A 15 10.73 -22.52 -4.46
CA PRO A 15 10.10 -23.84 -4.43
C PRO A 15 10.30 -24.57 -3.10
N GLU A 16 11.37 -24.25 -2.38
CA GLU A 16 11.80 -24.86 -1.11
C GLU A 16 10.88 -24.56 0.07
N TYR A 17 10.12 -23.45 0.04
CA TYR A 17 9.18 -23.10 1.11
C TYR A 17 7.84 -23.74 0.86
N SER A 18 7.19 -24.31 1.87
CA SER A 18 5.79 -24.72 1.74
C SER A 18 4.88 -23.54 1.38
N ASP A 19 3.68 -23.83 0.85
CA ASP A 19 2.72 -22.76 0.52
C ASP A 19 2.37 -21.95 1.78
N ASP A 20 2.20 -22.60 2.93
CA ASP A 20 1.88 -21.94 4.20
C ASP A 20 2.99 -21.01 4.69
N GLU A 21 4.26 -21.43 4.60
CA GLU A 21 5.41 -20.60 4.95
C GLU A 21 5.50 -19.37 4.04
N LEU A 22 5.35 -19.58 2.73
CA LEU A 22 5.43 -18.51 1.75
C LEU A 22 4.27 -17.52 1.90
N LEU A 23 3.05 -18.02 2.12
CA LEU A 23 1.88 -17.19 2.37
C LEU A 23 2.03 -16.40 3.67
N SER A 24 2.54 -17.02 4.74
CA SER A 24 2.80 -16.32 6.00
C SER A 24 3.79 -15.16 5.81
N PHE A 25 4.84 -15.37 5.01
CA PHE A 25 5.77 -14.29 4.65
C PHE A 25 5.09 -13.19 3.83
N LEU A 26 4.32 -13.56 2.80
CA LEU A 26 3.62 -12.61 1.93
C LEU A 26 2.60 -11.78 2.70
N GLN A 27 1.85 -12.38 3.63
CA GLN A 27 0.89 -11.63 4.46
C GLN A 27 1.55 -10.57 5.33
N ASN A 28 2.83 -10.73 5.69
CA ASN A 28 3.57 -9.72 6.44
C ASN A 28 4.06 -8.56 5.56
N HIS A 29 4.41 -8.81 4.31
CA HIS A 29 5.11 -7.84 3.45
C HIS A 29 4.33 -7.35 2.22
N ALA A 30 3.24 -8.02 1.87
CA ALA A 30 2.40 -7.76 0.71
C ALA A 30 0.91 -7.74 1.08
N LEU A 31 0.08 -7.25 0.17
CA LEU A 31 -1.38 -7.29 0.22
C LEU A 31 -1.87 -8.14 -0.95
N LEU A 32 -3.00 -8.80 -0.77
CA LEU A 32 -3.64 -9.57 -1.83
C LEU A 32 -4.72 -8.74 -2.53
N LEU A 33 -4.47 -8.34 -3.77
CA LEU A 33 -5.43 -7.63 -4.62
C LEU A 33 -5.92 -8.56 -5.74
N ARG A 34 -7.19 -8.97 -5.68
CA ARG A 34 -7.81 -9.81 -6.74
C ARG A 34 -7.02 -11.10 -7.05
N GLY A 35 -6.44 -11.72 -6.03
CA GLY A 35 -5.61 -12.92 -6.17
C GLY A 35 -4.14 -12.66 -6.55
N TYR A 36 -3.73 -11.40 -6.72
CA TYR A 36 -2.34 -11.00 -6.96
C TYR A 36 -1.72 -10.39 -5.72
N TRP A 37 -0.46 -10.70 -5.48
CA TRP A 37 0.34 -10.08 -4.42
C TRP A 37 0.94 -8.76 -4.89
N VAL A 38 0.73 -7.73 -4.08
CA VAL A 38 1.27 -6.37 -4.23
C VAL A 38 2.07 -6.00 -2.98
N PRO A 39 3.27 -5.39 -3.08
CA PRO A 39 4.02 -4.98 -1.89
C PRO A 39 3.19 -4.05 -0.98
N LYS A 40 3.35 -4.15 0.34
CA LYS A 40 2.70 -3.22 1.27
C LYS A 40 3.22 -1.81 1.06
N GLY A 41 2.35 -0.82 1.18
CA GLY A 41 2.72 0.58 1.00
C GLY A 41 3.83 1.03 1.95
N LYS A 42 3.80 0.60 3.22
CA LYS A 42 4.84 0.90 4.23
C LYS A 42 6.24 0.38 3.85
N LEU A 43 6.34 -0.64 2.99
CA LEU A 43 7.62 -1.14 2.49
C LEU A 43 8.22 -0.18 1.44
N LEU A 44 7.38 0.40 0.59
CA LEU A 44 7.77 1.29 -0.50
C LEU A 44 7.89 2.75 -0.05
N TYR A 45 7.05 3.16 0.89
CA TYR A 45 6.91 4.52 1.41
C TYR A 45 6.93 4.47 2.95
N PRO A 46 8.09 4.23 3.56
CA PRO A 46 8.20 4.09 5.02
C PRO A 46 7.76 5.35 5.77
N GLU A 47 8.04 6.53 5.19
CA GLU A 47 7.62 7.83 5.74
C GLU A 47 6.15 8.18 5.46
N GLY A 48 5.44 7.30 4.73
CA GLY A 48 4.06 7.51 4.35
C GLY A 48 3.86 8.68 3.39
N GLY A 49 3.01 9.64 3.78
CA GLY A 49 2.69 10.81 2.98
C GLY A 49 1.72 10.57 1.83
N ILE A 50 1.68 11.53 0.91
CA ILE A 50 0.69 11.56 -0.18
C ILE A 50 0.85 10.40 -1.17
N GLU A 51 2.07 9.89 -1.35
CA GLU A 51 2.34 8.74 -2.21
C GLU A 51 1.71 7.45 -1.65
N LEU A 52 1.92 7.18 -0.36
CA LEU A 52 1.30 6.04 0.31
C LEU A 52 -0.22 6.12 0.24
N LEU A 53 -0.77 7.31 0.51
CA LEU A 53 -2.21 7.52 0.47
C LEU A 53 -2.79 7.33 -0.94
N ALA A 54 -2.17 7.92 -1.96
CA ALA A 54 -2.60 7.79 -3.34
C ALA A 54 -2.58 6.33 -3.80
N ARG A 55 -1.52 5.60 -3.44
CA ARG A 55 -1.42 4.16 -3.72
C ARG A 55 -2.51 3.38 -3.02
N ASN A 56 -2.73 3.62 -1.72
CA ASN A 56 -3.76 2.93 -0.95
C ASN A 56 -5.16 3.21 -1.52
N PHE A 57 -5.43 4.44 -1.99
CA PHE A 57 -6.66 4.77 -2.71
C PHE A 57 -6.86 3.85 -3.91
N VAL A 58 -5.85 3.73 -4.78
CA VAL A 58 -5.92 2.87 -5.98
C VAL A 58 -6.16 1.41 -5.62
N LEU A 59 -5.44 0.88 -4.61
CA LEU A 59 -5.61 -0.51 -4.17
C LEU A 59 -7.02 -0.75 -3.62
N VAL A 60 -7.53 0.14 -2.77
CA VAL A 60 -8.90 0.06 -2.21
C VAL A 60 -9.94 0.13 -3.33
N SER A 61 -9.78 1.04 -4.29
CA SER A 61 -10.70 1.15 -5.44
C SER A 61 -10.73 -0.14 -6.25
N PHE A 62 -9.57 -0.74 -6.55
CA PHE A 62 -9.53 -2.01 -7.28
C PHE A 62 -10.01 -3.22 -6.49
N ASN A 63 -9.88 -3.20 -5.16
CA ASN A 63 -10.45 -4.23 -4.31
C ASN A 63 -11.98 -4.22 -4.34
N LYS A 64 -12.60 -3.06 -4.55
CA LYS A 64 -14.07 -2.93 -4.68
C LYS A 64 -14.56 -3.22 -6.09
N SER A 65 -13.91 -2.67 -7.11
CA SER A 65 -14.34 -2.75 -8.51
C SER A 65 -13.17 -2.95 -9.45
N LEU A 66 -13.33 -3.68 -10.54
CA LEU A 66 -12.31 -3.77 -11.61
C LEU A 66 -12.21 -2.50 -12.48
N ARG A 67 -13.00 -1.47 -12.14
CA ARG A 67 -13.06 -0.19 -12.85
C ARG A 67 -13.04 0.96 -11.85
N VAL A 68 -12.26 1.99 -12.15
CA VAL A 68 -12.24 3.27 -11.44
C VAL A 68 -12.66 4.37 -12.40
N GLN A 69 -13.70 5.13 -12.07
CA GLN A 69 -14.18 6.20 -12.94
C GLN A 69 -13.39 7.50 -12.73
N SER A 70 -13.21 8.29 -13.79
CA SER A 70 -12.60 9.63 -13.67
C SER A 70 -13.37 10.57 -12.74
N GLY A 71 -14.69 10.40 -12.60
CA GLY A 71 -15.49 11.10 -11.61
C GLY A 71 -15.08 10.85 -10.16
N GLU A 72 -14.50 9.70 -9.84
CA GLU A 72 -13.95 9.44 -8.50
C GLU A 72 -12.71 10.30 -8.23
N LEU A 73 -11.85 10.50 -9.23
CA LEU A 73 -10.65 11.33 -9.11
C LEU A 73 -10.98 12.82 -9.01
N ARG A 74 -12.03 13.27 -9.73
CA ARG A 74 -12.50 14.66 -9.65
C ARG A 74 -12.86 15.07 -8.21
N LYS A 75 -13.34 14.12 -7.39
CA LYS A 75 -13.67 14.36 -5.97
C LYS A 75 -12.43 14.59 -5.10
N LEU A 76 -11.29 13.99 -5.46
CA LEU A 76 -10.03 14.18 -4.74
C LEU A 76 -9.46 15.58 -5.02
N GLY A 77 -9.28 15.90 -6.31
CA GLY A 77 -8.68 17.13 -6.82
C GLY A 77 -7.26 17.43 -6.32
N GLY A 78 -6.60 18.42 -6.93
CA GLY A 78 -5.25 18.86 -6.53
C GLY A 78 -4.19 17.77 -6.66
N GLU A 79 -3.14 17.87 -5.83
CA GLU A 79 -1.97 16.98 -5.89
C GLU A 79 -2.32 15.50 -5.69
N LEU A 80 -3.27 15.19 -4.80
CA LEU A 80 -3.67 13.81 -4.54
C LEU A 80 -4.24 13.13 -5.80
N SER A 81 -5.04 13.86 -6.59
CA SER A 81 -5.59 13.34 -7.84
C SER A 81 -4.49 13.01 -8.87
N ASN A 82 -3.45 13.83 -8.94
CA ASN A 82 -2.32 13.60 -9.85
C ASN A 82 -1.54 12.35 -9.44
N ARG A 83 -1.28 12.18 -8.13
CA ARG A 83 -0.61 10.98 -7.60
C ARG A 83 -1.44 9.72 -7.77
N VAL A 84 -2.76 9.80 -7.58
CA VAL A 84 -3.66 8.68 -7.86
C VAL A 84 -3.60 8.28 -9.33
N LYS A 85 -3.61 9.24 -10.26
CA LYS A 85 -3.45 8.96 -11.70
C LYS A 85 -2.11 8.26 -12.01
N TYR A 86 -1.03 8.69 -11.36
CA TYR A 86 0.29 8.04 -11.49
C TYR A 86 0.26 6.56 -11.06
N PHE A 87 -0.43 6.20 -9.98
CA PHE A 87 -0.54 4.79 -9.60
C PHE A 87 -1.54 4.02 -10.47
N LEU A 88 -2.63 4.64 -10.93
CA LEU A 88 -3.61 3.96 -11.78
C LEU A 88 -2.99 3.38 -13.05
N VAL A 89 -2.09 4.12 -13.71
CA VAL A 89 -1.41 3.62 -14.93
C VAL A 89 -0.53 2.39 -14.68
N GLN A 90 -0.14 2.12 -13.43
CA GLN A 90 0.64 0.93 -13.08
C GLN A 90 -0.24 -0.32 -12.95
N PHE A 91 -1.49 -0.15 -12.51
CA PHE A 91 -2.43 -1.24 -12.23
C PHE A 91 -3.50 -1.45 -13.31
N ALA A 92 -3.67 -0.47 -14.19
CA ALA A 92 -4.82 -0.42 -15.07
C ALA A 92 -4.54 0.26 -16.42
N LEU A 93 -5.44 0.00 -17.36
CA LEU A 93 -5.47 0.62 -18.67
C LEU A 93 -6.56 1.68 -18.69
N GLU A 94 -6.21 2.90 -19.11
CA GLU A 94 -7.18 3.98 -19.33
C GLU A 94 -8.04 3.66 -20.55
N LYS A 95 -9.36 3.86 -20.43
CA LYS A 95 -10.36 3.57 -21.46
C LYS A 95 -11.44 4.65 -21.46
N LEU A 96 -12.06 4.86 -22.62
CA LEU A 96 -13.25 5.69 -22.76
C LEU A 96 -14.50 4.80 -22.71
N ASP A 97 -15.45 5.12 -21.83
CA ASP A 97 -16.80 4.59 -21.90
C ASP A 97 -17.60 5.44 -22.89
N LEU A 98 -17.94 4.86 -24.04
CA LEU A 98 -18.67 5.58 -25.10
C LEU A 98 -20.12 5.89 -24.73
N LYS A 99 -20.72 5.14 -23.80
CA LYS A 99 -22.11 5.36 -23.36
C LYS A 99 -22.19 6.55 -22.41
N GLU A 100 -21.35 6.53 -21.38
CA GLU A 100 -21.28 7.58 -20.36
C GLU A 100 -20.43 8.78 -20.81
N ARG A 101 -19.73 8.67 -21.96
CA ARG A 101 -18.75 9.63 -22.46
C ARG A 101 -17.70 10.00 -21.39
N GLU A 102 -17.32 9.03 -20.57
CA GLU A 102 -16.43 9.24 -19.43
C GLU A 102 -15.22 8.30 -19.48
N MET A 103 -14.06 8.83 -19.11
CA MET A 103 -12.84 8.05 -18.98
C MET A 103 -12.88 7.20 -17.70
N TYR A 104 -12.39 5.97 -17.78
CA TYR A 104 -12.22 5.06 -16.64
C TYR A 104 -10.94 4.25 -16.77
N TRP A 105 -10.43 3.75 -15.66
CA TRP A 105 -9.30 2.83 -15.62
C TRP A 105 -9.79 1.41 -15.37
N LYS A 106 -9.52 0.50 -16.31
CA LYS A 106 -9.83 -0.93 -16.18
C LYS A 106 -8.62 -1.66 -15.60
N PHE A 107 -8.81 -2.42 -14.52
CA PHE A 107 -7.77 -3.30 -13.99
C PHE A 107 -7.17 -4.16 -15.11
N LYS A 108 -5.83 -4.19 -15.18
CA LYS A 108 -5.13 -4.74 -16.36
C LYS A 108 -5.19 -6.27 -16.43
N GLU A 109 -5.37 -6.91 -15.28
CA GLU A 109 -5.44 -8.35 -15.14
C GLU A 109 -6.89 -8.83 -14.93
N LEU A 110 -7.16 -10.09 -15.23
CA LEU A 110 -8.33 -10.79 -14.68
C LEU A 110 -8.01 -11.28 -13.28
N PRO A 111 -8.97 -11.31 -12.33
CA PRO A 111 -8.74 -11.89 -11.01
C PRO A 111 -8.15 -13.31 -11.10
N ASP A 112 -7.24 -13.64 -10.18
CA ASP A 112 -6.69 -14.98 -10.06
C ASP A 112 -7.67 -15.87 -9.27
N ASP A 113 -8.72 -16.33 -9.96
CA ASP A 113 -9.79 -17.12 -9.36
C ASP A 113 -9.29 -18.46 -8.81
N SER A 114 -8.23 -19.03 -9.39
CA SER A 114 -7.53 -20.21 -8.85
C SER A 114 -6.99 -19.93 -7.45
N PHE A 115 -6.19 -18.88 -7.29
CA PHE A 115 -5.65 -18.52 -5.99
C PHE A 115 -6.76 -18.25 -4.96
N ILE A 116 -7.81 -17.54 -5.38
CA ILE A 116 -8.93 -17.20 -4.50
C ILE A 116 -9.63 -18.47 -4.00
N LYS A 117 -9.79 -19.47 -4.86
CA LYS A 117 -10.42 -20.75 -4.53
C LYS A 117 -9.52 -21.62 -3.66
N ASP A 118 -8.22 -21.65 -3.95
CA ASP A 118 -7.27 -22.55 -3.30
C ASP A 118 -6.89 -22.05 -1.89
N PHE A 119 -6.90 -20.73 -1.65
CA PHE A 119 -6.49 -20.11 -0.38
C PHE A 119 -7.55 -19.18 0.23
N PRO A 120 -8.79 -19.65 0.48
CA PRO A 120 -9.91 -18.79 0.89
C PRO A 120 -9.71 -18.16 2.28
N ILE A 121 -8.97 -18.82 3.18
CA ILE A 121 -8.66 -18.30 4.51
C ILE A 121 -7.78 -17.05 4.40
N VAL A 122 -6.75 -17.09 3.54
CA VAL A 122 -5.87 -15.95 3.29
C VAL A 122 -6.65 -14.81 2.65
N VAL A 123 -7.51 -15.10 1.68
CA VAL A 123 -8.38 -14.09 1.06
C VAL A 123 -9.21 -13.35 2.11
N LYS A 124 -9.87 -14.08 3.01
CA LYS A 124 -10.68 -13.50 4.10
C LYS A 124 -9.86 -12.64 5.05
N GLN A 125 -8.63 -13.05 5.40
CA GLN A 125 -7.73 -12.25 6.23
C GLN A 125 -7.36 -10.93 5.54
N GLN A 126 -7.12 -10.97 4.23
CA GLN A 126 -6.75 -9.79 3.44
C GLN A 126 -7.94 -8.82 3.26
N GLU A 127 -9.16 -9.33 3.16
CA GLU A 127 -10.38 -8.50 3.15
C GLU A 127 -10.49 -7.61 4.40
N GLU A 128 -10.17 -8.13 5.59
CA GLU A 128 -10.18 -7.33 6.82
C GLU A 128 -9.11 -6.22 6.79
N ILE A 129 -7.95 -6.48 6.21
CA ILE A 129 -6.91 -5.47 6.01
C ILE A 129 -7.41 -4.38 5.06
N PHE A 130 -8.07 -4.76 3.96
CA PHE A 130 -8.66 -3.79 3.04
C PHE A 130 -9.77 -2.94 3.67
N LYS A 131 -10.57 -3.48 4.60
CA LYS A 131 -11.53 -2.69 5.37
C LYS A 131 -10.85 -1.64 6.27
N ILE A 132 -9.66 -1.91 6.78
CA ILE A 132 -8.87 -0.93 7.55
C ILE A 132 -8.36 0.15 6.60
N LEU A 133 -7.72 -0.23 5.49
CA LEU A 133 -7.20 0.70 4.49
C LEU A 133 -8.30 1.60 3.90
N GLU A 134 -9.48 1.04 3.66
CA GLU A 134 -10.63 1.80 3.19
C GLU A 134 -11.02 2.90 4.17
N ARG A 135 -11.09 2.59 5.47
CA ARG A 135 -11.40 3.57 6.51
C ARG A 135 -10.36 4.69 6.56
N GLU A 136 -9.07 4.36 6.46
CA GLU A 136 -7.98 5.35 6.43
C GLU A 136 -8.08 6.28 5.22
N VAL A 137 -8.28 5.72 4.03
CA VAL A 137 -8.43 6.47 2.78
C VAL A 137 -9.68 7.38 2.85
N SER A 138 -10.82 6.84 3.28
CA SER A 138 -12.06 7.60 3.40
C SER A 138 -11.96 8.73 4.42
N ALA A 139 -11.32 8.49 5.57
CA ALA A 139 -11.10 9.52 6.58
C ALA A 139 -10.32 10.70 5.98
N TYR A 140 -9.23 10.43 5.26
CA TYR A 140 -8.44 11.49 4.62
C TYR A 140 -9.24 12.28 3.58
N VAL A 141 -9.94 11.57 2.67
CA VAL A 141 -10.74 12.21 1.62
C VAL A 141 -11.83 13.11 2.22
N SER A 142 -12.44 12.70 3.33
CA SER A 142 -13.44 13.51 4.02
C SER A 142 -12.87 14.79 4.64
N VAL A 143 -11.66 14.74 5.22
CA VAL A 143 -10.98 15.91 5.82
C VAL A 143 -10.54 16.89 4.73
N ALA A 144 -9.96 16.39 3.64
CA ALA A 144 -9.56 17.20 2.49
C ALA A 144 -10.76 17.94 1.86
N GLY A 145 -11.93 17.28 1.78
CA GLY A 145 -13.18 17.90 1.33
C GLY A 145 -13.67 19.03 2.24
N LYS A 146 -13.56 18.87 3.57
CA LYS A 146 -13.94 19.89 4.55
C LYS A 146 -13.03 21.12 4.53
N GLN A 147 -11.72 20.93 4.29
CA GLN A 147 -10.78 22.05 4.14
C GLN A 147 -11.05 22.86 2.86
N LYS A 148 -11.43 22.20 1.75
CA LYS A 148 -11.87 22.90 0.52
C LYS A 148 -13.14 23.71 0.75
N GLN A 149 -14.14 23.19 1.47
CA GLN A 149 -15.35 23.96 1.81
C GLN A 149 -15.07 25.18 2.71
N LYS A 150 -14.10 25.08 3.64
CA LYS A 150 -13.66 26.23 4.43
C LYS A 150 -12.90 27.26 3.59
N SER A 151 -12.05 26.81 2.66
CA SER A 151 -11.32 27.73 1.76
C SER A 151 -12.25 28.50 0.81
N ILE A 152 -13.35 27.89 0.34
CA ILE A 152 -14.35 28.57 -0.47
C ILE A 152 -15.14 29.60 0.37
N LYS A 153 -15.39 29.32 1.65
CA LYS A 153 -16.05 30.26 2.57
C LYS A 153 -15.12 31.39 3.06
N ASN A 154 -13.81 31.18 3.05
CA ASN A 154 -12.82 32.14 3.57
C ASN A 154 -12.14 32.96 2.45
N ALA A 155 -12.57 32.85 1.19
CA ALA A 155 -12.07 33.68 0.09
C ALA A 155 -12.60 35.14 0.12
N VAL A 156 -13.28 35.54 1.19
CA VAL A 156 -13.58 36.93 1.51
C VAL A 156 -13.00 37.20 2.90
N THR A 157 -11.76 37.70 2.94
CA THR A 157 -11.22 38.77 3.80
C THR A 157 -9.70 38.62 3.91
N ASN A 158 -8.98 39.66 3.47
CA ASN A 158 -7.54 39.82 3.62
C ASN A 158 -7.16 40.29 5.04
N SER A 159 -5.85 40.22 5.31
CA SER A 159 -5.08 40.82 6.43
C SER A 159 -5.00 39.94 7.69
N GLY A 160 -3.86 39.65 8.32
CA GLY A 160 -2.47 40.04 8.10
C GLY A 160 -1.62 39.53 9.28
N VAL A 161 -0.32 39.31 9.04
CA VAL A 161 0.80 39.75 9.92
C VAL A 161 1.07 38.96 11.24
N ASN A 162 2.14 38.16 11.20
CA ASN A 162 3.30 38.06 12.13
C ASN A 162 3.37 37.12 13.37
N SER A 163 4.38 36.22 13.31
CA SER A 163 5.60 36.14 14.18
C SER A 163 5.65 35.28 15.47
N ALA A 164 6.85 34.68 15.63
CA ALA A 164 7.57 34.12 16.81
C ALA A 164 7.15 32.72 17.29
N LEU A 165 7.97 31.65 17.21
CA LEU A 165 9.34 31.36 17.71
C LEU A 165 9.45 31.26 19.25
N VAL A 166 9.87 30.09 19.74
CA VAL A 166 10.95 29.82 20.74
C VAL A 166 10.62 28.65 21.72
N ARG A 167 11.46 27.59 21.66
CA ARG A 167 12.08 26.71 22.72
C ARG A 167 11.25 26.21 23.93
N SER A 168 11.54 25.10 24.63
CA SER A 168 12.57 24.04 24.61
C SER A 168 12.34 23.14 25.86
N THR A 169 13.07 22.02 25.88
CA THR A 169 13.69 21.26 27.00
C THR A 169 13.07 19.92 27.41
N ASN A 170 13.99 18.95 27.36
CA ASN A 170 13.94 17.50 27.56
C ASN A 170 13.82 17.10 29.04
N SER A 171 13.41 15.85 29.31
CA SER A 171 14.05 14.95 30.30
C SER A 171 13.70 13.47 30.02
N ASP A 172 14.68 12.58 30.18
CA ASP A 172 14.67 11.10 30.21
C ASP A 172 15.66 10.71 31.35
N PRO A 173 15.86 9.43 31.78
CA PRO A 173 15.03 8.20 31.87
C PRO A 173 15.16 7.58 33.32
N PRO A 174 15.13 6.24 33.67
CA PRO A 174 15.87 5.08 33.11
C PRO A 174 15.18 3.67 33.17
N ALA A 175 15.93 2.66 32.67
CA ALA A 175 15.64 1.26 32.33
C ALA A 175 15.53 0.23 33.48
N THR A 176 15.24 -1.06 33.17
CA THR A 176 15.91 -2.29 33.70
C THR A 176 15.45 -3.63 33.05
N SER A 177 16.43 -4.41 32.53
CA SER A 177 16.71 -5.90 32.50
C SER A 177 15.63 -6.97 32.20
N LEU A 178 15.88 -8.27 31.90
CA LEU A 178 16.92 -9.20 31.36
C LEU A 178 16.23 -10.60 31.35
N GLY A 179 16.66 -11.54 30.49
CA GLY A 179 16.41 -12.98 30.70
C GLY A 179 16.31 -13.85 29.44
N GLU A 180 17.33 -14.66 29.18
CA GLU A 180 17.39 -15.76 28.19
C GLU A 180 16.91 -17.08 28.79
N ASP A 181 16.33 -17.99 27.97
CA ASP A 181 16.78 -19.39 27.80
C ASP A 181 15.97 -20.16 26.69
N PRO A 182 16.53 -21.26 26.10
CA PRO A 182 16.27 -21.72 24.71
C PRO A 182 15.36 -22.96 24.57
N PRO A 183 14.80 -23.28 23.37
CA PRO A 183 15.21 -24.49 22.59
C PRO A 183 14.81 -24.41 21.07
N PRO A 184 14.68 -25.50 20.26
CA PRO A 184 15.52 -26.67 19.98
C PRO A 184 16.04 -26.70 18.51
N ARG A 185 16.87 -27.70 18.18
CA ARG A 185 17.42 -27.99 16.84
C ARG A 185 16.32 -28.23 15.78
N ASN A 186 16.08 -27.22 14.96
CA ASN A 186 15.61 -27.34 13.58
C ASN A 186 16.73 -26.83 12.67
N MET A 187 16.94 -27.41 11.48
CA MET A 187 18.01 -27.02 10.56
C MET A 187 18.05 -25.51 10.39
N THR A 188 19.00 -24.90 11.10
CA THR A 188 19.05 -23.47 11.35
C THR A 188 20.02 -22.92 10.34
N MET A 189 19.49 -22.28 9.29
CA MET A 189 20.26 -21.38 8.44
C MET A 189 21.15 -20.50 9.31
N SER A 190 22.41 -20.29 8.94
CA SER A 190 23.36 -19.54 9.78
C SER A 190 22.78 -18.15 10.10
N SER A 191 23.15 -17.61 11.27
CA SER A 191 22.72 -16.27 11.68
C SER A 191 23.04 -15.24 10.59
N GLU A 192 24.16 -15.40 9.88
CA GLU A 192 24.50 -14.55 8.75
C GLU A 192 23.50 -14.68 7.60
N THR A 193 23.11 -15.91 7.20
CA THR A 193 22.15 -16.09 6.10
C THR A 193 20.75 -15.59 6.45
N ARG A 194 20.28 -15.83 7.68
CA ARG A 194 18.98 -15.31 8.17
C ARG A 194 18.94 -13.79 8.21
N HIS A 195 20.05 -13.15 8.56
CA HIS A 195 20.12 -11.70 8.60
C HIS A 195 20.33 -11.10 7.21
N ALA A 196 21.12 -11.75 6.37
CA ALA A 196 21.44 -11.30 5.03
C ALA A 196 20.25 -11.38 4.07
N LEU A 197 19.34 -12.34 4.22
CA LEU A 197 18.23 -12.53 3.28
C LEU A 197 17.21 -11.36 3.30
N PRO A 198 16.68 -10.91 4.45
CA PRO A 198 15.85 -9.70 4.51
C PRO A 198 16.59 -8.45 4.01
N ILE A 199 17.89 -8.36 4.29
CA ILE A 199 18.73 -7.26 3.82
C ILE A 199 18.89 -7.29 2.29
N ALA A 200 19.11 -8.47 1.70
CA ALA A 200 19.28 -8.66 0.28
C ALA A 200 17.96 -8.39 -0.48
N LEU A 201 16.82 -8.86 0.03
CA LEU A 201 15.51 -8.55 -0.53
C LEU A 201 15.17 -7.06 -0.42
N LYS A 202 15.44 -6.45 0.74
CA LYS A 202 15.27 -5.01 0.94
C LYS A 202 16.16 -4.21 -0.02
N LYS A 203 17.43 -4.58 -0.16
CA LYS A 203 18.35 -3.95 -1.13
C LYS A 203 17.90 -4.19 -2.57
N LEU A 204 17.39 -5.37 -2.92
CA LEU A 204 16.86 -5.64 -4.25
C LEU A 204 15.69 -4.70 -4.58
N PHE A 205 14.72 -4.57 -3.67
CA PHE A 205 13.59 -3.65 -3.86
C PHE A 205 13.97 -2.17 -3.84
N GLN A 206 15.09 -1.79 -3.22
CA GLN A 206 15.57 -0.40 -3.13
C GLN A 206 16.53 0.00 -4.27
N THR A 207 17.48 -0.87 -4.62
CA THR A 207 18.53 -0.65 -5.61
C THR A 207 17.98 -0.83 -7.02
N HIS A 208 17.09 -1.79 -7.22
CA HIS A 208 16.35 -1.89 -8.46
C HIS A 208 15.11 -1.01 -8.35
N LYS A 209 15.29 0.30 -8.58
CA LYS A 209 14.20 1.22 -8.96
C LYS A 209 13.66 0.79 -10.33
N VAL A 210 12.97 -0.34 -10.40
CA VAL A 210 12.46 -0.86 -11.67
C VAL A 210 11.14 -0.18 -12.03
N CYS A 211 11.21 1.13 -12.24
CA CYS A 211 10.27 1.96 -12.99
C CYS A 211 11.09 3.06 -13.68
N ARG A 212 11.33 2.92 -14.99
CA ARG A 212 11.19 4.05 -15.91
C ARG A 212 9.75 4.03 -16.41
#